data_AF-A0A350BMY3-F1
#
_entry.id   AF-A0A350BMY3-F1
#
_cell.length_a   1.000
_cell.length_b   1.000
_cell.length_c   1.000
_cell.angle_alpha   90.00
_cell.angle_beta   90.00
_cell.angle_gamma   90.00
#
_symmetry.space_group_name_H-M   'P 1'
#
loop_
_entity.id
_entity.type
_entity.pdbx_description
1 polymer ?
#
loop_
_entity_poly.entity_id
_entity_poly.type
_entity_poly.pdbx_seq_one_letter_code
_entity_poly.pdbx_strand_id
1 'polypeptide(L)'
;MSMTDTETMNRLKTLEDENLRLRRAIEELSILNDLSRTIAGSLNTEEIIQTVVRRSLRAVQGEQGVVTLVEESEQDSMKTLVRTAEVSMERVKYHFHQSLLGWMYIHKKPLVINDPTTDER
;
A
#
# COMPACT_ATOMS: atom_id res chain seq x y z
N MET A 1 -33.26 -16.52 -31.58
CA MET A 1 -32.50 -15.41 -31.00
C MET A 1 -31.59 -14.88 -32.10
N SER A 2 -31.74 -13.62 -32.51
CA SER A 2 -31.10 -13.09 -33.72
C SER A 2 -29.59 -12.96 -33.52
N MET A 3 -28.79 -13.14 -34.57
CA MET A 3 -27.34 -12.88 -34.53
C MET A 3 -27.04 -11.44 -34.05
N THR A 4 -27.94 -10.50 -34.34
CA THR A 4 -27.88 -9.09 -33.92
C THR A 4 -28.02 -8.89 -32.40
N ASP A 5 -28.81 -9.73 -31.73
CA ASP A 5 -29.01 -9.66 -30.26
C ASP A 5 -27.73 -10.11 -29.54
N THR A 6 -27.02 -11.08 -30.13
CA THR A 6 -25.78 -11.63 -29.57
C THR A 6 -24.62 -10.65 -29.72
N GLU A 7 -24.51 -9.97 -30.87
CA GLU A 7 -23.52 -8.91 -31.07
C GLU A 7 -23.75 -7.71 -30.15
N THR A 8 -25.02 -7.32 -29.96
CA THR A 8 -25.38 -6.22 -29.06
C THR A 8 -25.05 -6.55 -27.61
N MET A 9 -25.36 -7.78 -27.16
CA MET A 9 -25.02 -8.25 -25.81
C MET A 9 -23.51 -8.30 -25.58
N ASN A 10 -22.73 -8.78 -26.56
CA ASN A 10 -21.27 -8.79 -26.47
C ASN A 10 -20.69 -7.38 -26.40
N ARG A 11 -21.20 -6.44 -27.21
CA ARG A 11 -20.79 -5.03 -27.20
C ARG A 11 -21.10 -4.38 -25.84
N LEU A 12 -22.28 -4.65 -25.29
CA LEU A 12 -22.68 -4.12 -23.98
C LEU A 12 -21.73 -4.61 -22.89
N LYS A 13 -21.42 -5.91 -22.87
CA LYS A 13 -20.48 -6.49 -21.91
C LYS A 13 -19.08 -5.89 -22.02
N THR A 14 -18.56 -5.71 -23.24
CA THR A 14 -17.26 -5.06 -23.45
C THR A 14 -17.26 -3.62 -22.91
N LEU A 15 -18.33 -2.86 -23.16
CA LEU A 15 -18.45 -1.49 -22.66
C LEU A 15 -18.56 -1.45 -21.13
N GLU A 16 -19.24 -2.41 -20.51
CA GLU A 16 -19.32 -2.53 -19.04
C GLU A 16 -17.95 -2.83 -18.42
N ASP A 17 -17.22 -3.78 -18.99
CA ASP A 17 -15.87 -4.13 -18.55
C ASP A 17 -14.90 -2.93 -18.70
N GLU A 18 -15.00 -2.21 -19.82
CA GLU A 18 -14.20 -1.03 -20.09
C GLU A 18 -14.56 0.12 -19.14
N ASN A 19 -15.85 0.33 -18.86
CA ASN A 19 -16.31 1.34 -17.89
C ASN A 19 -15.80 1.02 -16.49
N LEU A 20 -15.86 -0.24 -16.06
CA LEU A 20 -15.33 -0.68 -14.77
C LEU A 20 -13.82 -0.44 -14.68
N ARG A 21 -13.07 -0.79 -15.73
CA ARG A 21 -11.63 -0.55 -15.80
C ARG A 21 -11.29 0.94 -15.72
N LEU A 22 -12.01 1.78 -16.46
CA LEU A 22 -11.81 3.23 -16.46
C LEU A 22 -12.14 3.83 -15.09
N ARG A 23 -13.19 3.38 -14.43
CA ARG A 23 -13.54 3.81 -13.07
C ARG A 23 -12.43 3.50 -12.07
N ARG A 24 -11.87 2.28 -12.11
CA ARG A 24 -10.71 1.90 -11.27
C ARG A 24 -9.50 2.77 -11.56
N ALA A 25 -9.18 2.99 -12.83
CA ALA A 25 -8.04 3.84 -13.21
C ALA A 25 -8.23 5.29 -12.72
N ILE A 26 -9.44 5.85 -12.81
CA ILE A 26 -9.76 7.20 -12.29
C ILE A 26 -9.59 7.25 -10.77
N GLU A 27 -10.05 6.23 -10.05
CA GLU A 27 -9.91 6.15 -8.59
C GLU A 27 -8.44 6.09 -8.17
N GLU A 28 -7.65 5.21 -8.80
CA GLU A 28 -6.20 5.09 -8.56
C GLU A 28 -5.47 6.41 -8.85
N LEU A 29 -5.76 7.05 -9.99
CA LEU A 29 -5.18 8.34 -10.37
C LEU A 29 -5.56 9.44 -9.39
N SER A 30 -6.80 9.45 -8.90
CA SER A 30 -7.28 10.43 -7.91
C SER A 30 -6.50 10.29 -6.60
N ILE A 31 -6.32 9.06 -6.11
CA ILE A 31 -5.53 8.77 -4.90
C ILE A 31 -4.09 9.25 -5.08
N LEU A 32 -3.46 8.90 -6.21
CA LEU A 32 -2.08 9.30 -6.50
C LEU A 32 -1.92 10.82 -6.60
N ASN A 33 -2.87 11.50 -7.24
CA ASN A 33 -2.85 12.94 -7.39
C ASN A 33 -3.03 13.65 -6.05
N ASP A 34 -3.93 13.16 -5.19
CA ASP A 34 -4.14 13.72 -3.86
C ASP A 34 -2.93 13.53 -2.94
N LEU A 35 -2.28 12.37 -3.04
CA LEU A 35 -1.01 12.12 -2.36
C LEU A 35 0.07 13.09 -2.83
N SER A 36 0.22 13.26 -4.14
CA SER A 36 1.22 14.14 -4.75
C SER A 36 1.05 15.60 -4.32
N ARG A 37 -0.18 16.11 -4.30
CA ARG A 37 -0.48 17.46 -3.79
C ARG A 37 -0.12 17.61 -2.31
N THR A 38 -0.43 16.60 -1.51
CA THR A 38 -0.16 16.64 -0.07
C THR A 38 1.34 16.66 0.21
N ILE A 39 2.13 15.87 -0.54
CA ILE A 39 3.59 15.88 -0.46
C ILE A 39 4.16 17.25 -0.86
N ALA A 40 3.66 17.83 -1.96
CA ALA A 40 4.16 19.12 -2.46
C ALA A 40 3.78 20.32 -1.57
N GLY A 41 2.76 20.19 -0.73
CA GLY A 41 2.24 21.27 0.12
C GLY A 41 2.91 21.40 1.49
N SER A 42 3.72 20.44 1.93
CA SER A 42 4.42 20.50 3.23
C SER A 42 5.93 20.67 3.02
N LEU A 43 6.57 21.48 3.87
CA LEU A 43 8.03 21.61 3.94
C LEU A 43 8.65 20.71 5.01
N ASN A 44 7.82 19.95 5.73
CA ASN A 44 8.25 19.07 6.81
C ASN A 44 8.20 17.61 6.36
N THR A 45 9.37 17.02 6.11
CA THR A 45 9.54 15.63 5.68
C THR A 45 8.82 14.63 6.60
N GLU A 46 8.80 14.87 7.91
CA GLU A 46 8.15 13.97 8.86
C GLU A 46 6.62 14.00 8.70
N GLU A 47 6.05 15.19 8.52
CA GLU A 47 4.63 15.39 8.26
C GLU A 47 4.20 14.77 6.93
N ILE A 48 5.05 14.90 5.91
CA ILE A 48 4.84 14.25 4.60
C ILE A 48 4.76 12.73 4.77
N ILE A 49 5.76 12.11 5.39
CA ILE A 49 5.82 10.65 5.54
C ILE A 49 4.62 10.16 6.37
N GLN A 50 4.29 10.84 7.46
CA GLN A 50 3.12 10.48 8.27
C GLN A 50 1.82 10.55 7.47
N THR A 51 1.66 11.58 6.64
CA THR A 51 0.45 11.76 5.82
C THR A 51 0.37 10.71 4.71
N VAL A 52 1.50 10.41 4.07
CA VAL A 52 1.59 9.34 3.05
C VAL A 52 1.18 8.01 3.66
N VAL A 53 1.80 7.61 4.78
CA VAL A 53 1.51 6.32 5.44
C VAL A 53 0.03 6.22 5.81
N ARG A 54 -0.55 7.28 6.40
CA ARG A 54 -1.96 7.28 6.82
C ARG A 54 -2.91 7.12 5.64
N ARG A 55 -2.64 7.81 4.52
CA ARG A 55 -3.48 7.73 3.31
C ARG A 55 -3.33 6.38 2.62
N SER A 56 -2.10 5.87 2.51
CA SER A 56 -1.84 4.53 1.97
C SER A 56 -2.54 3.46 2.78
N LEU A 57 -2.49 3.54 4.12
CA LEU A 57 -3.15 2.58 5.00
C LEU A 57 -4.66 2.53 4.77
N ARG A 58 -5.31 3.69 4.60
CA ARG A 58 -6.74 3.77 4.26
C ARG A 58 -7.06 3.20 2.88
N ALA A 59 -6.22 3.48 1.88
CA ALA A 59 -6.42 2.99 0.53
C ALA A 59 -6.36 1.46 0.44
N VAL A 60 -5.49 0.83 1.24
CA VAL A 60 -5.35 -0.64 1.30
C VAL A 60 -6.19 -1.30 2.40
N GLN A 61 -6.99 -0.51 3.14
CA GLN A 61 -7.79 -0.98 4.29
C GLN A 61 -6.95 -1.72 5.35
N GLY A 62 -5.71 -1.28 5.56
CA GLY A 62 -4.81 -1.88 6.55
C GLY A 62 -5.05 -1.33 7.97
N GLU A 63 -4.66 -2.10 8.98
CA GLU A 63 -4.84 -1.70 10.39
C GLU A 63 -3.61 -0.96 10.96
N GLN A 64 -2.41 -1.33 10.51
CA GLN A 64 -1.15 -0.79 10.99
C GLN A 64 -0.17 -0.53 9.85
N GLY A 65 0.62 0.53 9.99
CA GLY A 65 1.68 0.89 9.04
C GLY A 65 2.95 1.34 9.74
N VAL A 66 4.10 0.92 9.23
CA VAL A 66 5.43 1.32 9.71
C VAL A 66 6.31 1.75 8.56
N VAL A 67 7.08 2.82 8.74
CA VAL A 67 8.16 3.23 7.84
C VAL A 67 9.45 3.28 8.64
N THR A 68 10.46 2.56 8.18
CA THR A 68 11.78 2.47 8.81
C THR A 68 12.85 2.96 7.84
N LEU A 69 13.68 3.89 8.31
CA LEU A 69 14.91 4.28 7.64
C LEU A 69 15.99 3.24 7.96
N VAL A 70 16.64 2.74 6.92
CA VAL A 70 17.76 1.79 7.04
C VAL A 70 19.01 2.51 6.55
N GLU A 71 19.95 2.77 7.45
CA GLU A 71 21.24 3.40 7.14
C GLU A 71 22.31 2.36 6.83
N GLU A 72 23.29 2.73 6.00
CA GLU A 72 24.35 1.84 5.52
C GLU A 72 25.58 1.82 6.45
N SER A 73 25.73 2.81 7.34
CA SER A 73 26.91 2.98 8.19
C SER A 73 26.69 2.50 9.63
N GLU A 74 27.57 1.56 10.03
CA GLU A 74 27.91 1.05 11.37
C GLU A 74 26.79 0.83 12.40
N GLN A 75 26.55 -0.46 12.67
CA GLN A 75 25.80 -1.01 13.81
C GLN A 75 24.34 -0.53 13.95
N ASP A 76 23.48 -1.16 13.13
CA ASP A 76 22.09 -1.45 13.52
C ASP A 76 21.18 -0.24 13.78
N SER A 77 21.33 0.86 13.02
CA SER A 77 20.42 2.01 13.12
C SER A 77 19.16 1.83 12.25
N MET A 78 18.33 0.80 12.54
CA MET A 78 16.96 0.76 12.03
C MET A 78 16.11 1.82 12.74
N LYS A 79 15.98 3.01 12.16
CA LYS A 79 15.20 4.10 12.74
C LYS A 79 13.77 4.07 12.22
N THR A 80 12.80 3.71 13.07
CA THR A 80 11.38 3.85 12.73
C THR A 80 11.00 5.33 12.65
N LEU A 81 10.63 5.82 11.46
CA LEU A 81 10.21 7.20 11.25
C LEU A 81 8.73 7.40 11.54
N VAL A 82 7.89 6.42 11.20
CA VAL A 82 6.43 6.50 11.39
C VAL A 82 5.89 5.16 11.86
N ARG A 83 4.99 5.20 12.85
CA ARG A 83 4.14 4.08 13.27
C ARG A 83 2.71 4.59 13.43
N THR A 84 1.78 4.06 12.65
CA THR A 84 0.35 4.40 12.70
C THR A 84 -0.47 3.15 12.97
N ALA A 85 -1.51 3.28 13.81
CA ALA A 85 -2.54 2.28 14.04
C ALA A 85 -3.90 2.99 14.21
N GLU A 86 -4.97 2.47 13.60
CA GLU A 86 -6.34 2.92 13.90
C GLU A 86 -6.83 2.20 15.19
N VAL A 87 -6.69 2.89 16.33
CA VAL A 87 -7.32 2.70 17.66
C VAL A 87 -7.55 1.26 18.21
N SER A 88 -6.92 1.01 19.38
CA SER A 88 -7.31 0.06 20.44
C SER A 88 -7.39 -1.45 20.15
N MET A 89 -6.50 -2.01 19.34
CA MET A 89 -6.16 -3.43 19.52
C MET A 89 -4.88 -3.57 20.33
N GLU A 90 -4.91 -4.51 21.29
CA GLU A 90 -3.76 -4.93 22.07
C GLU A 90 -2.55 -5.07 21.16
N ARG A 91 -1.48 -4.38 21.54
CA ARG A 91 -0.23 -4.31 20.80
C ARG A 91 0.37 -5.70 20.76
N VAL A 92 -0.03 -6.53 19.80
CA VAL A 92 0.69 -7.77 19.53
C VAL A 92 2.05 -7.35 19.02
N LYS A 93 3.03 -7.38 19.92
CA LYS A 93 4.43 -7.08 19.65
C LYS A 93 4.98 -8.22 18.81
N TYR A 94 4.64 -8.22 17.55
CA TYR A 94 5.29 -9.07 16.59
C TYR A 94 6.71 -8.54 16.37
N HIS A 95 7.70 -9.22 16.95
CA HIS A 95 9.13 -8.91 16.81
C HIS A 95 9.69 -9.39 15.46
N PHE A 96 8.92 -9.31 14.36
CA PHE A 96 9.35 -9.73 13.00
C PHE A 96 10.35 -8.78 12.33
N HIS A 97 10.71 -7.68 12.99
CA HIS A 97 11.29 -6.53 12.31
C HIS A 97 12.67 -6.84 11.73
N GLN A 98 13.53 -7.63 12.36
CA GLN A 98 14.90 -7.83 11.85
C GLN A 98 14.97 -8.78 10.64
N SER A 99 14.36 -9.96 10.70
CA SER A 99 14.42 -10.92 9.58
C SER A 99 13.71 -10.41 8.32
N LEU A 100 12.51 -9.84 8.45
CA LEU A 100 11.75 -9.33 7.31
C LEU A 100 12.37 -8.08 6.70
N LEU A 101 12.81 -7.12 7.53
CA LEU A 101 13.49 -5.93 7.01
C LEU A 101 14.82 -6.29 6.37
N GLY A 102 15.57 -7.25 6.94
CA GLY A 102 16.79 -7.78 6.34
C GLY A 102 16.54 -8.43 4.98
N TRP A 103 15.52 -9.29 4.88
CA TRP A 103 15.12 -9.90 3.61
C TRP A 103 14.72 -8.85 2.57
N MET A 104 13.86 -7.89 2.94
CA MET A 104 13.44 -6.81 2.05
C MET A 104 14.62 -5.93 1.63
N TYR A 105 15.57 -5.68 2.53
CA TYR A 105 16.78 -4.92 2.25
C TYR A 105 17.68 -5.63 1.23
N ILE A 106 17.85 -6.95 1.34
CA ILE A 106 18.67 -7.75 0.42
C ILE A 106 17.99 -7.91 -0.94
N HIS A 107 16.70 -8.28 -0.94
CA HIS A 107 16.00 -8.69 -2.17
C HIS A 107 15.35 -7.54 -2.93
N LYS A 108 15.15 -6.36 -2.31
CA LYS A 108 14.54 -5.16 -2.91
C LYS A 108 13.21 -5.44 -3.62
N LYS A 109 12.41 -6.36 -3.08
CA LYS A 109 11.11 -6.78 -3.63
C LYS A 109 10.00 -6.63 -2.59
N PRO A 110 8.75 -6.31 -3.00
CA PRO A 110 7.60 -6.39 -2.12
C PRO A 110 7.43 -7.82 -1.58
N LEU A 111 7.02 -7.92 -0.32
CA LEU A 111 6.75 -9.18 0.37
C LEU A 111 5.32 -9.17 0.91
N VAL A 112 4.55 -10.20 0.59
CA VAL A 112 3.19 -10.41 1.11
C VAL A 112 3.21 -11.76 1.81
N ILE A 113 2.88 -11.76 3.10
CA ILE A 113 2.79 -12.96 3.94
C ILE A 113 1.35 -13.04 4.43
N ASN A 114 0.63 -14.08 4.01
CA ASN A 114 -0.77 -14.28 4.41
C ASN A 114 -0.88 -14.82 5.84
N ASP A 115 0.09 -15.62 6.28
CA ASP A 115 0.20 -16.15 7.63
C ASP A 115 1.64 -16.09 8.13
N PRO A 116 1.98 -15.13 9.01
CA PRO A 116 3.33 -14.97 9.54
C PRO A 116 3.81 -16.15 10.40
N THR A 117 2.92 -17.01 10.89
CA THR A 117 3.30 -18.14 11.75
C THR A 117 3.85 -19.33 10.98
N THR A 118 3.58 -19.38 9.68
CA THR A 118 4.00 -20.45 8.76
C THR A 118 5.07 -20.01 7.77
N ASP A 119 5.53 -18.75 7.84
CA ASP A 119 6.65 -18.25 7.04
C ASP A 119 8.00 -18.73 7.62
N GLU A 120 8.86 -19.28 6.77
CA GLU A 120 10.13 -19.89 7.17
C GLU A 120 11.24 -18.86 7.51
N ARG A 121 10.98 -17.55 7.36
CA ARG A 121 11.97 -16.47 7.46
C ARG A 121 11.93 -15.70 8.78
#